data_AF-A0A8H8C850-F1
#
_entry.id   AF-A0A8H8C850-F1
#
_cell.length_a   1.000
_cell.length_b   1.000
_cell.length_c   1.000
_cell.angle_alpha   90.00
_cell.angle_beta   90.00
_cell.angle_gamma   90.00
#
_symmetry.space_group_name_H-M   'P 1'
#
loop_
_entity.id
_entity.type
_entity.pdbx_description
1 polymer ?
#
loop_
_entity_poly.entity_id
_entity_poly.type
_entity_poly.pdbx_seq_one_letter_code
_entity_poly.pdbx_strand_id
1 'polypeptide(L)'
;MIDYYGVTFDHLVPLDDSDPKVLPINIVEIEDDGGVYANKYNPFEIDPTEYIQKKVLAVPRCCQKRKGTTDRVSVNDAVDARLGRTG
;
A
#
# COMPACT_ATOMS: atom_id res chain seq x y z
N MET A 1 -0.20 3.67 16.09
CA MET A 1 0.27 2.36 15.63
C MET A 1 -0.12 2.24 14.17
N ILE A 2 0.86 2.19 13.27
CA ILE A 2 0.66 2.28 11.82
C ILE A 2 0.87 0.87 11.25
N ASP A 3 -0.21 0.24 10.80
CA ASP A 3 -0.15 -1.14 10.29
C ASP A 3 0.66 -1.26 8.96
N TYR A 4 0.67 -0.19 8.14
CA TYR A 4 1.39 -0.10 6.88
C TYR A 4 1.41 1.36 6.38
N TYR A 5 2.34 1.68 5.47
CA TYR A 5 2.32 2.91 4.68
C TYR A 5 2.25 2.58 3.19
N GLY A 6 1.36 3.27 2.46
CA GLY A 6 1.19 3.11 1.02
C GLY A 6 2.18 3.99 0.25
N VAL A 7 2.88 3.41 -0.72
CA VAL A 7 3.71 4.11 -1.69
C VAL A 7 3.09 3.93 -3.07
N THR A 8 2.89 5.02 -3.80
CA THR A 8 2.39 4.99 -5.17
C THR A 8 3.54 5.18 -6.16
N PHE A 9 3.58 4.35 -7.19
CA PHE A 9 4.47 4.55 -8.35
C PHE A 9 3.65 5.18 -9.47
N ASP A 10 3.87 6.47 -9.73
CA ASP A 10 3.14 7.30 -10.69
C ASP A 10 3.92 7.54 -11.99
N HIS A 11 4.72 6.56 -12.43
CA HIS A 11 5.46 6.67 -13.67
C HIS A 11 4.52 6.65 -14.88
N LEU A 12 4.58 7.70 -15.73
CA LEU A 12 3.82 7.84 -16.97
C LEU A 12 2.29 7.93 -16.82
N VAL A 13 1.78 8.30 -15.65
CA VAL A 13 0.37 8.66 -15.51
C VAL A 13 0.11 9.95 -16.30
N PRO A 14 -0.76 9.95 -17.31
CA PRO A 14 -1.11 11.17 -18.03
C PRO A 14 -1.68 12.20 -17.06
N LEU A 15 -1.25 13.45 -17.17
CA LEU A 15 -1.77 14.51 -16.32
C LEU A 15 -3.29 14.58 -16.43
N ASP A 16 -3.90 14.38 -17.59
CA ASP A 16 -5.35 14.54 -17.75
C ASP A 16 -6.18 13.26 -17.49
N ASP A 17 -5.60 12.22 -16.89
CA ASP A 17 -6.33 10.99 -16.56
C ASP A 17 -7.18 11.19 -15.28
N SER A 18 -8.50 11.02 -15.42
CA SER A 18 -9.46 11.10 -14.31
C SER A 18 -9.52 9.83 -13.45
N ASP A 19 -8.91 8.72 -13.89
CA ASP A 19 -8.80 7.47 -13.14
C ASP A 19 -7.37 6.92 -13.24
N PRO A 20 -6.38 7.63 -12.64
CA PRO A 20 -4.98 7.26 -12.74
C PRO A 20 -4.75 5.88 -12.14
N LYS A 21 -4.51 4.88 -12.99
CA LYS A 21 -4.23 3.50 -12.58
C LYS A 21 -2.80 3.34 -12.10
N VAL A 22 -2.44 4.03 -11.03
CA VAL A 22 -1.16 3.89 -10.35
C VAL A 22 -1.03 2.51 -9.73
N LEU A 23 0.20 1.99 -9.69
CA LEU A 23 0.51 0.77 -8.94
C LEU A 23 0.74 1.15 -7.47
N PRO A 24 -0.18 0.79 -6.55
CA PRO A 24 0.01 1.04 -5.13
C PRO A 24 0.77 -0.13 -4.51
N ILE A 25 1.84 0.16 -3.77
CA ILE A 25 2.61 -0.81 -3.01
C ILE A 25 2.49 -0.46 -1.52
N ASN A 26 1.98 -1.39 -0.74
CA ASN A 26 1.91 -1.25 0.71
C ASN A 26 3.21 -1.77 1.33
N ILE A 27 3.88 -0.94 2.11
CA ILE A 27 5.00 -1.35 2.94
C ILE A 27 4.46 -1.69 4.32
N VAL A 28 4.59 -2.96 4.71
CA VAL A 28 3.97 -3.50 5.92
C VAL A 28 4.98 -3.48 7.06
N GLU A 29 4.57 -2.95 8.22
CA GLU A 29 5.40 -2.95 9.44
C GLU A 29 5.25 -4.29 10.17
N ILE A 30 6.24 -5.16 10.02
CA ILE A 30 6.23 -6.50 10.65
C ILE A 30 6.61 -6.45 12.13
N GLU A 31 7.49 -5.51 12.51
CA GLU A 31 8.10 -5.47 13.85
C GLU A 31 7.10 -5.07 14.95
N ASP A 32 6.09 -4.30 14.60
CA ASP A 32 5.16 -3.68 15.55
C ASP A 32 4.14 -4.69 16.12
N ASP A 33 3.68 -5.64 15.30
CA ASP A 33 2.69 -6.65 15.72
C ASP A 33 3.18 -8.11 15.56
N GLY A 34 4.45 -8.31 15.24
CA GLY A 34 5.02 -9.63 14.98
C GLY A 34 4.43 -10.31 13.74
N GLY A 35 4.01 -9.54 12.75
CA GLY A 35 3.47 -10.05 11.47
C GLY A 35 2.01 -10.50 11.53
N VAL A 36 1.24 -10.11 12.56
CA VAL A 36 -0.19 -10.43 12.67
C VAL A 36 -0.97 -9.81 11.50
N TYR A 37 -0.74 -8.55 11.20
CA TYR A 37 -1.35 -7.84 10.07
C TYR A 37 -0.94 -8.50 8.75
N ALA A 38 0.35 -8.78 8.60
CA ALA A 38 0.90 -9.38 7.39
C ALA A 38 0.25 -10.74 7.08
N ASN A 39 0.17 -11.64 8.05
CA ASN A 39 -0.44 -12.95 7.84
C ASN A 39 -1.97 -12.86 7.67
N LYS A 40 -2.61 -11.87 8.28
CA LYS A 40 -4.06 -11.65 8.13
C LYS A 40 -4.43 -11.18 6.72
N TYR A 41 -3.68 -10.24 6.15
CA TYR A 41 -4.05 -9.54 4.91
C TYR A 41 -3.26 -9.99 3.67
N ASN A 42 -2.36 -10.95 3.78
CA ASN A 42 -1.72 -11.58 2.62
C ASN A 42 -2.30 -13.00 2.36
N PRO A 43 -2.29 -13.45 1.09
CA PRO A 43 -2.74 -14.79 0.73
C PRO A 43 -1.70 -15.88 0.98
N PHE A 44 -0.46 -15.49 1.31
CA PHE A 44 0.65 -16.37 1.66
C PHE A 44 1.05 -16.18 3.12
N GLU A 45 1.62 -17.23 3.70
CA GLU A 45 2.22 -17.20 5.03
C GLU A 45 3.51 -16.38 4.99
N ILE A 46 3.69 -15.54 6.01
CA ILE A 46 4.82 -14.64 6.16
C ILE A 46 5.48 -14.96 7.49
N ASP A 47 6.68 -15.51 7.44
CA ASP A 47 7.52 -15.68 8.63
C ASP A 47 8.09 -14.32 9.06
N PRO A 48 7.67 -13.76 10.21
CA PRO A 48 8.15 -12.47 10.68
C PRO A 48 9.67 -12.44 10.89
N THR A 49 10.29 -13.57 11.22
CA THR A 49 11.72 -13.67 11.52
C THR A 49 12.62 -13.45 10.30
N GLU A 50 12.06 -13.55 9.09
CA GLU A 50 12.75 -13.21 7.85
C GLU A 50 12.85 -11.71 7.58
N TYR A 51 11.98 -10.91 8.21
CA TYR A 51 11.82 -9.48 7.93
C TYR A 51 12.33 -8.61 9.06
N ILE A 52 12.05 -8.96 10.32
CA ILE A 52 12.48 -8.19 11.50
C ILE A 52 13.98 -7.89 11.42
N GLN A 53 14.32 -6.61 11.41
CA GLN A 53 15.67 -6.05 11.30
C GLN A 53 16.50 -6.51 10.09
N LYS A 54 15.88 -7.14 9.08
CA LYS A 54 16.56 -7.76 7.93
C LYS A 54 16.05 -7.26 6.59
N LYS A 55 14.73 -7.20 6.41
CA LYS A 55 14.09 -6.94 5.11
C LYS A 55 12.81 -6.15 5.29
N VAL A 56 12.42 -5.44 4.23
CA VAL A 56 11.14 -4.75 4.15
C VAL A 56 10.15 -5.61 3.39
N LEU A 57 8.94 -5.80 3.94
CA LEU A 57 7.85 -6.43 3.21
C LEU A 57 7.08 -5.36 2.42
N ALA A 58 7.26 -5.37 1.10
CA ALA A 58 6.53 -4.51 0.18
C ALA A 58 5.58 -5.36 -0.67
N VAL A 59 4.28 -5.08 -0.62
CA VAL A 59 3.25 -5.87 -1.29
C VAL A 59 2.40 -4.98 -2.20
N PRO A 60 2.32 -5.27 -3.51
CA PRO A 60 1.34 -4.61 -4.37
C PRO A 60 -0.06 -4.75 -3.79
N ARG A 61 -0.84 -3.66 -3.75
CA ARG A 61 -2.18 -3.68 -3.13
C ARG A 61 -3.10 -4.73 -3.74
N CYS A 62 -2.94 -5.02 -5.04
CA CYS A 62 -3.71 -6.05 -5.73
C CYS A 62 -3.46 -7.48 -5.22
N CYS A 63 -2.32 -7.72 -4.57
CA CYS A 63 -1.94 -9.02 -4.02
C CYS A 63 -2.41 -9.20 -2.56
N GLN A 64 -3.00 -8.19 -1.94
CA GLN A 64 -3.47 -8.25 -0.56
C GLN A 64 -4.99 -8.48 -0.47
N LYS A 65 -5.41 -9.17 0.59
CA LYS A 65 -6.82 -9.28 0.96
C LYS A 65 -7.35 -7.88 1.29
N ARG A 66 -8.51 -7.54 0.73
CA ARG A 66 -9.14 -6.23 0.92
C ARG A 66 -9.63 -6.08 2.35
N LYS A 67 -9.39 -4.92 2.96
CA LYS A 67 -9.98 -4.51 4.24
C LYS A 67 -11.00 -3.40 3.92
N GLY A 68 -12.24 -3.78 3.65
CA GLY A 68 -13.32 -2.83 3.27
C GLY A 68 -13.26 -2.35 1.81
N THR A 69 -14.16 -1.41 1.46
CA THR A 69 -14.40 -0.89 0.09
C THR A 69 -13.63 0.40 -0.24
N THR A 70 -12.84 0.97 0.68
CA THR A 70 -12.44 2.38 0.62
C THR A 70 -11.07 2.68 0.00
N ASP A 71 -10.31 1.69 -0.48
CA ASP A 71 -8.91 1.94 -0.90
C ASP A 71 -8.75 2.71 -2.23
N ARG A 72 -9.76 2.75 -3.10
CA ARG A 72 -9.64 3.47 -4.38
C ARG A 72 -9.63 4.97 -4.21
N VAL A 73 -10.40 5.48 -3.24
CA VAL A 73 -10.55 6.92 -3.02
C VAL A 73 -9.24 7.51 -2.47
N SER A 74 -8.62 6.86 -1.48
CA SER A 74 -7.39 7.39 -0.86
C SER A 74 -6.20 7.47 -1.82
N VAL A 75 -6.09 6.56 -2.79
CA VAL A 75 -5.02 6.57 -3.78
C VAL A 75 -5.20 7.72 -4.78
N ASN A 76 -6.42 7.93 -5.26
CA ASN A 76 -6.73 9.04 -6.17
C ASN A 76 -6.55 10.39 -5.46
N ASP A 77 -7.04 10.51 -4.22
CA ASP A 77 -6.86 11.72 -3.40
C ASP A 77 -5.37 12.03 -3.16
N ALA A 78 -4.53 11.01 -2.95
CA ALA A 78 -3.09 11.20 -2.76
C ALA A 78 -2.37 11.68 -4.04
N VAL A 79 -2.81 11.21 -5.21
CA VAL A 79 -2.31 11.69 -6.52
C VAL A 79 -2.76 13.14 -6.75
N ASP A 80 -4.04 13.45 -6.50
CA ASP A 80 -4.58 14.80 -6.69
C ASP A 80 -3.96 15.82 -5.75
N ALA A 81 -3.71 15.45 -4.49
CA ALA A 81 -2.99 16.29 -3.53
C ALA A 81 -1.55 16.60 -3.99
N ARG A 82 -0.84 15.60 -4.53
CA ARG A 82 0.52 15.80 -5.07
C ARG A 82 0.53 16.71 -6.30
N LEU A 83 -0.49 16.63 -7.13
CA LEU A 83 -0.63 17.45 -8.35
C LEU A 83 -1.25 18.84 -8.09
N GLY A 84 -1.62 19.15 -6.84
CA GLY A 84 -2.24 20.43 -6.49
C GLY A 84 -3.66 20.61 -7.04
N ARG A 85 -4.39 19.51 -7.25
CA ARG A 85 -5.74 19.48 -7.84
C ARG A 85 -6.87 19.47 -6.82
N THR A 86 -6.53 19.40 -5.54
CA THR A 86 -7.48 19.59 -4.44
C THR A 86 -7.87 21.06 -4.36
N GLY A 87 -9.04 21.39 -4.90
CA GLY A 87 -9.81 22.61 -4.65
C GLY A 87 -11.00 22.31 -3.78
#